data_AF-A0A933VDG3-F1
#
_entry.id   AF-A0A933VDG3-F1
#
_cell.length_a   1.000
_cell.length_b   1.000
_cell.length_c   1.000
_cell.angle_alpha   90.00
_cell.angle_beta   90.00
_cell.angle_gamma   90.00
#
_symmetry.space_group_name_H-M   'P 1'
#
loop_
_entity.id
_entity.type
_entity.pdbx_description
1 polymer ?
#
loop_
_entity_poly.entity_id
_entity_poly.type
_entity_poly.pdbx_seq_one_letter_code
_entity_poly.pdbx_strand_id
1 'polypeptide(L)' 'MVVGQTTLQPGQSTTIYMDIVMHEGMDGKHLFEIPVKTSDPTQPVKKLQIASNWIPR' A
#
# COMPACT_ATOMS: atom_id res chain seq x y z
N MET A 1 3.59 -4.74 -11.56
CA MET A 1 3.91 -5.96 -10.80
C MET A 1 2.88 -6.11 -9.68
N VAL A 2 2.36 -7.31 -9.42
CA VAL A 2 1.49 -7.60 -8.26
C VAL A 2 2.36 -8.28 -7.21
N VAL A 3 2.37 -7.75 -5.99
CA VAL A 3 3.26 -8.21 -4.90
C VAL A 3 2.53 -9.02 -3.83
N GLY A 4 1.20 -9.20 -3.98
CA GLY A 4 0.37 -10.05 -3.12
C GLY A 4 -1.04 -10.17 -3.67
N GLN A 5 -1.72 -11.29 -3.36
CA GLN A 5 -3.11 -11.54 -3.74
C GLN A 5 -3.81 -12.35 -2.65
N THR A 6 -5.09 -12.10 -2.45
CA THR A 6 -5.96 -12.87 -1.57
C THR A 6 -7.39 -12.86 -2.08
N THR A 7 -8.24 -13.71 -1.50
CA THR A 7 -9.69 -13.74 -1.76
C THR A 7 -10.39 -13.76 -0.42
N LEU A 8 -11.35 -12.84 -0.24
CA LEU A 8 -12.16 -12.73 0.97
C LEU A 8 -13.57 -13.20 0.66
N GLN A 9 -14.14 -14.01 1.54
CA GLN A 9 -15.57 -14.30 1.56
C GLN A 9 -16.34 -13.11 2.18
N PRO A 10 -17.64 -12.97 1.90
CA PRO A 10 -18.47 -11.94 2.52
C PRO A 10 -18.33 -11.93 4.05
N GLY A 11 -18.06 -10.76 4.62
CA GLY A 11 -17.87 -10.57 6.07
C GLY A 11 -16.45 -10.87 6.58
N GLN A 12 -15.53 -11.34 5.73
CA GLN A 12 -14.13 -11.55 6.12
C GLN A 12 -13.31 -10.27 6.02
N SER A 13 -12.24 -10.24 6.81
CA SER A 13 -11.21 -9.20 6.81
C SER A 13 -9.83 -9.83 6.73
N THR A 14 -8.86 -9.06 6.26
CA THR A 14 -7.45 -9.48 6.21
C THR A 14 -6.54 -8.27 6.43
N THR A 15 -5.26 -8.53 6.62
CA THR A 15 -4.21 -7.53 6.81
C THR A 15 -3.21 -7.63 5.67
N ILE A 16 -2.88 -6.50 5.06
CA ILE A 16 -1.81 -6.40 4.08
C ILE A 16 -0.56 -5.91 4.82
N TYR A 17 0.51 -6.69 4.76
CA TYR A 17 1.82 -6.32 5.29
C TYR A 17 2.71 -5.87 4.13
N MET A 18 3.47 -4.80 4.35
CA MET A 18 4.41 -4.27 3.36
C MET A 18 5.55 -3.54 4.06
N ASP A 19 6.73 -3.66 3.48
CA ASP A 19 7.92 -2.92 3.90
C ASP A 19 8.24 -1.85 2.86
N ILE A 20 8.40 -0.62 3.31
CA ILE A 20 8.85 0.50 2.48
C ILE A 20 10.24 0.87 2.96
N VAL A 21 11.22 0.68 2.08
CA VAL A 21 12.63 0.94 2.39
C VAL A 21 13.05 2.26 1.75
N MET A 22 13.75 3.08 2.53
CA MET A 22 14.36 4.32 2.05
C MET A 22 15.86 4.08 1.81
N HIS A 23 16.29 4.22 0.57
CA HIS A 23 17.70 4.18 0.20
C HIS A 23 18.37 5.54 0.48
N GLU A 24 19.70 5.54 0.52
CA GLU A 24 20.49 6.76 0.62
C GLU A 24 20.08 7.77 -0.48
N GLY A 25 19.88 9.03 -0.08
CA GLY A 25 19.38 10.09 -0.97
C GLY A 25 17.86 10.13 -1.16
N MET A 26 17.09 9.26 -0.48
CA MET A 26 15.62 9.32 -0.43
C MET A 26 15.08 9.85 0.91
N ASP A 27 15.89 10.60 1.65
CA ASP A 27 15.43 11.30 2.85
C ASP A 27 14.35 12.35 2.54
N GLY A 28 13.66 12.79 3.61
CA GLY A 28 12.62 13.79 3.53
C GLY A 28 11.22 13.23 3.27
N LYS A 29 10.37 14.09 2.71
CA LYS A 29 8.93 13.87 2.62
C LYS A 29 8.57 13.06 1.38
N HIS A 30 7.82 12.00 1.60
CA HIS A 30 7.26 11.14 0.55
C HIS A 30 5.78 10.91 0.80
N LEU A 31 5.03 10.80 -0.29
CA LEU A 31 3.66 10.29 -0.28
C LEU A 31 3.63 9.01 -1.13
N PHE A 32 3.56 7.87 -0.47
CA PHE A 32 3.42 6.59 -1.13
C PHE A 32 1.96 6.34 -1.47
N GLU A 33 1.69 5.88 -2.69
CA GLU A 33 0.36 5.42 -3.09
C GLU A 33 0.44 3.94 -3.45
N ILE A 34 -0.34 3.12 -2.75
CA ILE A 34 -0.46 1.69 -2.99
C ILE A 34 -1.83 1.41 -3.62
N PRO A 35 -1.89 1.09 -4.92
CA PRO A 35 -3.14 0.72 -5.58
C PRO A 35 -3.51 -0.73 -5.24
N VAL A 36 -4.59 -0.91 -4.48
CA VAL A 36 -5.21 -2.21 -4.21
C VAL A 36 -6.27 -2.46 -5.28
N LYS A 37 -6.02 -3.41 -6.17
CA LYS A 37 -7.02 -3.85 -7.14
C LYS A 37 -8.02 -4.77 -6.46
N THR A 38 -9.31 -4.54 -6.69
CA THR A 38 -10.39 -5.34 -6.12
C THR A 38 -11.32 -5.85 -7.23
N SER A 39 -12.14 -6.85 -6.91
CA SER A 39 -13.23 -7.31 -7.77
C SER A 39 -14.55 -6.57 -7.52
N ASP A 40 -14.57 -5.52 -6.70
CA ASP A 40 -15.75 -4.67 -6.51
C ASP A 40 -15.96 -3.83 -7.78
N PRO A 41 -17.09 -3.99 -8.50
CA PRO A 41 -17.34 -3.26 -9.74
C PRO A 41 -17.48 -1.75 -9.53
N THR A 42 -17.79 -1.29 -8.31
CA THR A 42 -17.93 0.12 -7.97
C THR A 42 -16.60 0.74 -7.51
N GLN A 43 -15.67 -0.09 -7.01
CA GLN A 43 -14.33 0.34 -6.58
C GLN A 43 -13.25 -0.67 -7.03
N PRO A 44 -13.00 -0.77 -8.35
CA PRO A 44 -12.04 -1.75 -8.90
C PRO A 44 -10.60 -1.45 -8.47
N VAL A 45 -10.31 -0.23 -8.04
CA VAL A 45 -9.04 0.18 -7.44
C VAL A 45 -9.31 1.03 -6.21
N LYS A 46 -8.75 0.63 -5.08
CA LYS A 46 -8.70 1.42 -3.85
C LYS A 46 -7.27 1.91 -3.62
N LYS A 47 -7.09 3.21 -3.39
CA LYS A 47 -5.78 3.81 -3.15
C LYS A 47 -5.52 3.91 -1.65
N LEU A 48 -4.44 3.29 -1.18
CA LEU A 48 -3.91 3.53 0.16
C LEU A 48 -2.78 4.56 0.05
N GLN A 49 -2.89 5.67 0.77
CA GLN A 49 -1.89 6.73 0.79
C GLN A 49 -1.16 6.76 2.12
N ILE A 50 0.17 6.77 2.08
CA ILE A 50 1.04 6.76 3.26
C ILE A 50 1.98 7.96 3.14
N ALA A 51 1.76 8.97 3.98
CA ALA A 51 2.68 10.09 4.13
C ALA A 51 3.82 9.67 5.06
N SER A 52 5.06 9.83 4.60
CA SER A 52 6.27 9.54 5.36
C SER A 52 7.18 10.76 5.31
N ASN A 53 7.86 11.03 6.42
CA ASN A 53 9.00 11.95 6.45
C ASN A 53 10.17 11.21 7.07
N TRP A 54 11.01 10.61 6.22
CA TRP A 54 12.14 9.81 6.68
C TRP A 54 13.33 10.73 6.99
N ILE A 55 13.82 10.68 8.22
CA ILE A 55 14.96 11.46 8.67
C ILE A 55 16.03 10.46 9.14
N PRO A 56 17.20 10.39 8.47
CA PRO A 56 18.33 9.60 8.95
C PRO A 56 18.70 10.01 10.38
N ARG A 57 19.03 9.03 11.22
CA ARG A 57 19.51 9.29 12.59
C ARG A 57 20.96 9.71 12.59
#